data_AF-A0A7X8IMJ6-F1
#
_entry.id   AF-A0A7X8IMJ6-F1
#
_cell.length_a   1.000
_cell.length_b   1.000
_cell.length_c   1.000
_cell.angle_alpha   90.00
_cell.angle_beta   90.00
_cell.angle_gamma   90.00
#
_symmetry.space_group_name_H-M   'P 1'
#
loop_
_entity.id
_entity.type
_entity.pdbx_description
1 polymer ?
#
loop_
_entity_poly.entity_id
_entity_poly.type
_entity_poly.pdbx_seq_one_letter_code
_entity_poly.pdbx_strand_id
1 'polypeptide(L)'
;MIPLTTTAYAPSTEALFPTPIPARWEFGTTTILLLTAAHLWLLFTHLPLKPAVPPLPSPTFELSYPAWPRQSLSDPAPTEATDAATENLSPLTPTLTDPAEKATTPPSISPPNTPAPTPITEPSSAPAQAPKAAEPRPSPVSPVKKRPSATFIYQQLSTLDEIDPQNLGDCEEMLMECTAYTHDGSRTATGVVPQYGIVAVDPRVIPLGTRLYVVGYGPAVAADTGGLIKGKRIDIFLNSETECRKWGRRKVKVYVIQRP
;
A
#
# COMPACT_ATOMS: atom_id res chain seq x y z
N MET A 1 -49.57 -19.89 72.31
CA MET A 1 -50.53 -20.98 72.56
C MET A 1 -51.89 -20.50 72.04
N ILE A 2 -52.30 -20.95 70.84
CA ILE A 2 -53.47 -21.82 70.53
C ILE A 2 -54.83 -21.09 70.71
N PRO A 3 -55.92 -21.29 69.92
CA PRO A 3 -56.15 -22.08 68.67
C PRO A 3 -56.90 -21.34 67.52
N LEU A 4 -56.92 -22.06 66.39
CA LEU A 4 -57.82 -22.04 65.24
C LEU A 4 -59.32 -22.05 65.61
N THR A 5 -60.19 -21.48 64.76
CA THR A 5 -61.32 -22.17 64.06
C THR A 5 -62.27 -21.21 63.34
N THR A 6 -62.96 -21.76 62.32
CA THR A 6 -64.34 -21.44 61.88
C THR A 6 -64.56 -20.61 60.60
N THR A 7 -65.01 -21.37 59.60
CA THR A 7 -65.84 -21.12 58.42
C THR A 7 -67.07 -20.23 58.62
N ALA A 8 -67.37 -19.38 57.63
CA ALA A 8 -68.71 -18.92 57.21
C ALA A 8 -68.58 -18.42 55.74
N TYR A 9 -69.12 -19.06 54.70
CA TYR A 9 -70.51 -19.13 54.19
C TYR A 9 -71.33 -17.82 54.25
N ALA A 10 -71.57 -17.21 53.08
CA ALA A 10 -72.82 -16.61 52.57
C ALA A 10 -72.52 -15.78 51.28
N PRO A 11 -73.51 -15.27 50.51
CA PRO A 11 -74.47 -16.05 49.72
C PRO A 11 -74.60 -15.54 48.26
N SER A 12 -75.35 -16.34 47.49
CA SER A 12 -75.95 -16.15 46.17
C SER A 12 -76.50 -14.75 45.82
N THR A 13 -76.29 -14.31 44.58
CA THR A 13 -77.32 -13.58 43.81
C THR A 13 -77.16 -13.87 42.31
N GLU A 14 -78.23 -14.39 41.72
CA GLU A 14 -78.34 -14.73 40.29
C GLU A 14 -78.69 -13.53 39.41
N ALA A 15 -78.45 -13.76 38.11
CA ALA A 15 -79.17 -13.25 36.93
C ALA A 15 -78.82 -11.85 36.42
N LEU A 16 -78.25 -11.81 35.21
CA LEU A 16 -78.96 -11.35 34.01
C LEU A 16 -78.11 -11.55 32.74
N PHE A 17 -78.77 -12.08 31.72
CA PHE A 17 -78.29 -12.54 30.40
C PHE A 17 -77.38 -11.54 29.64
N PRO A 18 -76.55 -12.06 28.72
CA PRO A 18 -76.83 -11.71 27.31
C PRO A 18 -76.87 -12.89 26.33
N THR A 19 -77.57 -12.62 25.22
CA THR A 19 -78.03 -13.42 24.08
C THR A 19 -76.94 -14.08 23.21
N PRO A 20 -77.31 -15.06 22.35
CA PRO A 20 -76.37 -15.86 21.54
C PRO A 20 -76.07 -15.22 20.17
N ILE A 21 -74.91 -15.52 19.56
CA ILE A 21 -74.54 -15.46 18.11
C ILE A 21 -73.00 -15.72 17.96
N PRO A 22 -72.47 -16.39 16.91
CA PRO A 22 -72.69 -17.75 16.44
C PRO A 22 -71.36 -18.56 16.36
N ALA A 23 -71.46 -19.84 15.99
CA ALA A 23 -70.32 -20.72 15.72
C ALA A 23 -69.37 -20.15 14.65
N ARG A 24 -68.11 -19.91 15.02
CA ARG A 24 -67.00 -19.59 14.12
C ARG A 24 -66.16 -20.85 13.93
N TRP A 25 -66.15 -21.37 12.70
CA TRP A 25 -65.29 -22.46 12.28
C TRP A 25 -63.84 -21.98 12.20
N GLU A 26 -62.99 -22.45 13.10
CA GLU A 26 -61.54 -22.23 13.08
C GLU A 26 -60.91 -23.17 12.03
N PHE A 27 -61.04 -22.84 10.75
CA PHE A 27 -60.12 -23.32 9.71
C PHE A 27 -59.18 -22.18 9.37
N GLY A 28 -57.93 -22.21 9.86
CA GLY A 28 -56.95 -21.26 9.39
C GLY A 28 -55.71 -21.12 10.25
N THR A 29 -54.63 -21.79 9.84
CA THR A 29 -53.27 -21.23 9.69
C THR A 29 -52.26 -22.34 9.41
N THR A 30 -52.45 -23.53 9.99
CA THR A 30 -51.51 -24.66 9.85
C THR A 30 -51.49 -25.29 8.47
N THR A 31 -52.62 -25.36 7.76
CA THR A 31 -52.68 -25.96 6.42
C THR A 31 -52.02 -25.08 5.33
N ILE A 32 -52.02 -23.75 5.49
CA ILE A 32 -51.44 -22.81 4.51
C ILE A 32 -49.90 -22.81 4.59
N LEU A 33 -49.33 -23.05 5.77
CA LEU A 33 -47.88 -23.14 5.96
C LEU A 33 -47.26 -24.41 5.35
N LEU A 34 -47.99 -25.52 5.30
CA LEU A 34 -47.47 -26.76 4.70
C LEU A 34 -47.51 -26.76 3.16
N LEU A 35 -48.47 -26.07 2.56
CA LEU A 35 -48.59 -25.95 1.09
C LEU A 35 -47.52 -25.06 0.45
N THR A 36 -47.00 -24.07 1.17
CA THR A 36 -45.95 -23.16 0.67
C THR A 36 -44.55 -23.78 0.74
N ALA A 37 -44.26 -24.60 1.76
CA ALA A 37 -42.98 -25.30 1.87
C ALA A 37 -42.80 -26.37 0.75
N ALA A 38 -43.87 -27.08 0.38
CA ALA A 38 -43.82 -28.09 -0.69
C ALA A 38 -43.63 -27.47 -2.09
N HIS A 39 -44.20 -26.28 -2.35
CA HIS A 39 -44.02 -25.57 -3.63
C HIS A 39 -42.62 -24.95 -3.78
N LEU A 40 -42.01 -24.50 -2.68
CA LEU A 40 -40.62 -24.00 -2.72
C LEU A 40 -39.60 -25.13 -2.93
N TRP A 41 -39.86 -26.34 -2.43
CA TRP A 41 -38.98 -27.48 -2.65
C TRP A 41 -39.01 -27.98 -4.12
N LEU A 42 -40.18 -27.97 -4.77
CA LEU A 42 -40.34 -28.40 -6.17
C LEU A 42 -39.75 -27.42 -7.20
N LEU A 43 -39.55 -26.14 -6.84
CA LEU A 43 -38.84 -25.17 -7.68
C LEU A 43 -37.31 -25.27 -7.57
N PHE A 44 -36.77 -25.96 -6.55
CA PHE A 44 -35.33 -26.07 -6.34
C PHE A 44 -34.71 -27.33 -6.98
N THR A 45 -35.52 -28.30 -7.43
CA THR A 45 -35.06 -29.58 -8.00
C THR A 45 -34.87 -29.57 -9.53
N HIS A 46 -35.28 -28.50 -10.22
CA HIS A 46 -35.14 -28.36 -11.68
C HIS A 46 -34.11 -27.32 -12.12
N LEU A 47 -33.06 -27.10 -11.32
CA LEU A 47 -31.90 -26.35 -11.81
C LEU A 47 -31.02 -27.28 -12.66
N PRO A 48 -30.91 -27.08 -13.99
CA PRO A 48 -29.98 -27.86 -14.80
C PRO A 48 -28.56 -27.61 -14.30
N LEU A 49 -27.86 -28.69 -13.95
CA LEU A 49 -26.44 -28.67 -13.60
C LEU A 49 -25.69 -27.94 -14.74
N LYS A 50 -25.06 -26.81 -14.39
CA LYS A 50 -24.17 -26.07 -15.28
C LYS A 50 -23.19 -27.04 -15.96
N PRO A 51 -23.00 -26.98 -17.29
CA PRO A 51 -21.97 -27.78 -17.95
C PRO A 51 -20.60 -27.42 -17.37
N ALA A 52 -19.77 -28.46 -17.20
CA ALA A 52 -18.42 -28.34 -16.68
C ALA A 52 -17.62 -27.29 -17.44
N VAL A 53 -17.08 -26.31 -16.71
CA VAL A 53 -16.15 -25.31 -17.25
C VAL A 53 -14.90 -26.04 -17.75
N PRO A 54 -14.48 -25.89 -19.02
CA PRO A 54 -13.23 -26.49 -19.49
C PRO A 54 -12.04 -25.92 -18.72
N PRO A 55 -10.96 -26.70 -18.50
CA PRO A 55 -9.78 -26.21 -17.80
C PRO A 55 -9.20 -24.99 -18.54
N LEU A 56 -9.03 -23.90 -17.80
CA LEU A 56 -8.40 -22.68 -18.31
C LEU A 56 -6.98 -23.02 -18.82
N PRO A 57 -6.56 -22.45 -19.96
CA PRO A 57 -5.16 -22.53 -20.37
C PRO A 57 -4.30 -21.86 -19.30
N SER A 58 -3.23 -22.54 -18.88
CA SER A 58 -2.20 -22.00 -18.00
C SER A 58 -1.69 -20.66 -18.54
N PRO A 59 -1.59 -19.60 -17.72
CA PRO A 59 -1.03 -18.33 -18.18
C PRO A 59 0.47 -18.53 -18.41
N THR A 60 0.86 -18.62 -19.68
CA THR A 60 2.24 -18.30 -20.06
C THR A 60 2.40 -16.82 -19.81
N PHE A 61 2.96 -16.47 -18.65
CA PHE A 61 3.26 -15.11 -18.25
C PHE A 61 4.43 -14.59 -19.11
N GLU A 62 4.15 -14.23 -20.35
CA GLU A 62 5.01 -13.35 -21.14
C GLU A 62 4.76 -11.93 -20.63
N LEU A 63 5.73 -11.45 -19.87
CA LEU A 63 5.76 -10.22 -19.09
C LEU A 63 5.92 -9.01 -20.04
N SER A 64 4.95 -8.78 -20.92
CA SER A 64 4.89 -7.61 -21.79
C SER A 64 4.09 -6.51 -21.11
N TYR A 65 4.78 -5.69 -20.32
CA TYR A 65 4.19 -4.48 -19.77
C TYR A 65 3.99 -3.44 -20.88
N PRO A 66 2.80 -2.80 -20.98
CA PRO A 66 2.64 -1.66 -21.88
C PRO A 66 3.56 -0.53 -21.43
N ALA A 67 4.54 -0.18 -22.27
CA ALA A 67 5.35 1.00 -22.11
C ALA A 67 4.42 2.23 -22.13
N TRP A 68 4.19 2.83 -20.97
CA TRP A 68 3.44 4.08 -20.88
C TRP A 68 4.15 5.18 -21.68
N PRO A 69 3.45 5.96 -22.51
CA PRO A 69 4.08 7.01 -23.30
C PRO A 69 4.69 8.06 -22.38
N ARG A 70 6.01 8.27 -22.56
CA ARG A 70 6.78 9.36 -21.96
C ARG A 70 6.13 10.66 -22.44
N GLN A 71 5.39 11.37 -21.57
CA GLN A 71 5.01 12.75 -21.84
C GLN A 71 6.31 13.55 -21.98
N SER A 72 6.68 13.86 -23.22
CA SER A 72 7.71 14.84 -23.52
C SER A 72 7.22 16.17 -22.99
N LEU A 73 7.88 16.70 -21.95
CA LEU A 73 7.84 18.12 -21.72
C LEU A 73 8.48 18.76 -22.96
N SER A 74 7.64 19.34 -23.82
CA SER A 74 8.07 20.22 -24.88
C SER A 74 8.53 21.51 -24.22
N ASP A 75 9.83 21.73 -24.14
CA ASP A 75 10.39 23.05 -23.87
C ASP A 75 9.96 24.01 -25.00
N PRO A 76 9.51 25.25 -24.72
CA PRO A 76 9.28 26.24 -25.77
C PRO A 76 10.63 26.72 -26.33
N ALA A 77 10.70 26.76 -27.66
CA ALA A 77 11.85 27.19 -28.45
C ALA A 77 12.36 28.60 -28.08
N PRO A 78 13.68 28.85 -28.12
CA PRO A 78 14.20 30.21 -28.10
C PRO A 78 13.97 30.88 -29.46
N THR A 79 13.43 32.09 -29.39
CA THR A 79 13.05 32.93 -30.52
C THR A 79 14.27 33.32 -31.35
N GLU A 80 14.09 33.21 -32.65
CA GLU A 80 14.98 33.64 -33.74
C GLU A 80 15.12 35.17 -33.74
N ALA A 81 16.36 35.67 -33.76
CA ALA A 81 16.68 37.03 -34.18
C ALA A 81 17.92 36.94 -35.09
N THR A 82 17.64 37.07 -36.38
CA THR A 82 18.58 37.30 -37.47
C THR A 82 19.30 38.64 -37.31
N ASP A 83 20.62 38.69 -37.54
CA ASP A 83 21.19 39.67 -38.47
C ASP A 83 22.64 39.35 -38.90
N ALA A 84 22.76 39.28 -40.23
CA ALA A 84 23.84 39.46 -41.18
C ALA A 84 25.32 39.65 -40.75
N ALA A 85 26.15 38.82 -41.42
CA ALA A 85 27.35 39.16 -42.21
C ALA A 85 28.59 39.74 -41.50
N THR A 86 29.71 39.00 -41.56
CA THR A 86 30.84 39.33 -42.46
C THR A 86 31.90 38.24 -42.42
N GLU A 87 32.44 37.99 -43.62
CA GLU A 87 33.38 36.98 -44.08
C GLU A 87 34.71 36.93 -43.30
N ASN A 88 35.30 35.72 -43.18
CA ASN A 88 36.67 35.51 -43.68
C ASN A 88 37.06 34.02 -43.81
N LEU A 89 37.24 33.65 -45.09
CA LEU A 89 38.18 32.71 -45.72
C LEU A 89 38.91 31.62 -44.87
N SER A 90 38.64 30.39 -45.29
CA SER A 90 39.32 29.08 -45.15
C SER A 90 40.83 29.08 -45.51
N PRO A 91 41.53 27.91 -45.60
CA PRO A 91 41.59 26.69 -44.76
C PRO A 91 43.07 26.32 -44.45
N LEU A 92 43.35 25.20 -43.77
CA LEU A 92 44.35 24.20 -44.20
C LEU A 92 44.36 22.96 -43.27
N THR A 93 44.65 21.84 -43.91
CA THR A 93 44.50 20.41 -43.56
C THR A 93 45.60 19.84 -42.62
N PRO A 94 45.46 18.58 -42.16
CA PRO A 94 46.25 17.96 -41.08
C PRO A 94 47.46 17.15 -41.57
N THR A 95 48.44 16.87 -40.71
CA THR A 95 49.44 15.80 -40.96
C THR A 95 49.94 15.17 -39.65
N LEU A 96 49.82 13.85 -39.59
CA LEU A 96 50.40 12.90 -38.65
C LEU A 96 51.94 12.89 -38.70
N THR A 97 52.61 12.81 -37.54
CA THR A 97 53.74 11.89 -37.27
C THR A 97 54.20 11.97 -35.81
N ASP A 98 54.09 10.85 -35.08
CA ASP A 98 54.96 10.44 -33.95
C ASP A 98 56.37 10.06 -34.48
N PRO A 99 57.45 9.77 -33.69
CA PRO A 99 57.51 9.42 -32.25
C PRO A 99 58.71 9.97 -31.40
N ALA A 100 58.59 9.81 -30.07
CA ALA A 100 59.62 9.49 -29.04
C ALA A 100 60.93 10.31 -28.87
N GLU A 101 61.11 10.94 -27.69
CA GLU A 101 62.32 10.92 -26.84
C GLU A 101 62.03 11.64 -25.49
N LYS A 102 62.04 10.94 -24.35
CA LYS A 102 63.16 10.72 -23.41
C LYS A 102 63.51 11.95 -22.52
N ALA A 103 63.14 11.81 -21.25
CA ALA A 103 63.76 12.30 -20.01
C ALA A 103 64.26 13.76 -19.93
N THR A 104 63.69 14.56 -19.02
CA THR A 104 64.44 15.46 -18.12
C THR A 104 63.56 15.90 -16.94
N THR A 105 64.12 15.74 -15.74
CA THR A 105 63.64 16.12 -14.41
C THR A 105 63.62 17.65 -14.20
N PRO A 106 62.66 18.24 -13.47
CA PRO A 106 62.83 19.57 -12.86
C PRO A 106 63.16 19.51 -11.35
N PRO A 107 63.98 20.44 -10.81
CA PRO A 107 64.55 20.35 -9.47
C PRO A 107 63.71 20.97 -8.34
N SER A 108 63.91 20.34 -7.18
CA SER A 108 63.83 20.79 -5.78
C SER A 108 63.71 22.29 -5.49
N ILE A 109 62.68 22.66 -4.72
CA ILE A 109 62.67 23.82 -3.82
C ILE A 109 62.13 23.36 -2.46
N SER A 110 62.84 23.73 -1.40
CA SER A 110 62.52 23.60 0.04
C SER A 110 63.26 24.72 0.77
N PRO A 111 63.00 25.08 2.05
CA PRO A 111 61.87 24.82 2.98
C PRO A 111 61.45 26.14 3.72
N PRO A 112 60.76 26.13 4.90
CA PRO A 112 61.49 26.00 6.17
C PRO A 112 60.78 25.24 7.34
N ASN A 113 61.52 24.32 7.99
CA ASN A 113 61.77 24.11 9.44
C ASN A 113 60.92 24.94 10.45
N THR A 114 60.32 24.47 11.56
CA THR A 114 60.63 23.49 12.65
C THR A 114 59.54 23.66 13.78
N PRO A 115 59.35 22.90 14.91
CA PRO A 115 59.94 21.64 15.45
C PRO A 115 58.93 20.53 15.83
N ALA A 116 59.49 19.37 16.22
CA ALA A 116 58.89 18.14 16.73
C ALA A 116 58.07 18.26 18.05
N PRO A 117 57.30 17.20 18.40
CA PRO A 117 57.77 16.35 19.50
C PRO A 117 57.75 14.82 19.23
N THR A 118 58.54 14.19 20.10
CA THR A 118 59.03 12.82 20.35
C THR A 118 58.09 11.60 20.25
N PRO A 119 58.66 10.37 20.23
CA PRO A 119 58.03 9.13 19.76
C PRO A 119 57.44 8.26 20.88
N ILE A 120 56.35 7.54 20.57
CA ILE A 120 55.79 6.46 21.42
C ILE A 120 55.08 5.47 20.46
N THR A 121 55.74 4.40 20.01
CA THR A 121 55.65 3.01 20.53
C THR A 121 54.28 2.36 20.34
N GLU A 122 54.13 1.52 19.30
CA GLU A 122 53.37 0.26 19.38
C GLU A 122 54.21 -0.77 20.15
N PRO A 123 53.66 -1.74 20.94
CA PRO A 123 52.60 -2.65 20.46
C PRO A 123 51.59 -3.19 21.53
N SER A 124 50.68 -4.05 21.07
CA SER A 124 50.16 -5.26 21.78
C SER A 124 48.81 -5.21 22.53
N SER A 125 47.83 -5.90 21.94
CA SER A 125 46.91 -6.93 22.51
C SER A 125 46.07 -6.73 23.80
N ALA A 126 44.74 -6.97 23.63
CA ALA A 126 43.73 -7.50 24.57
C ALA A 126 42.83 -6.49 25.36
N PRO A 127 41.64 -6.88 25.86
CA PRO A 127 40.33 -6.49 25.31
C PRO A 127 39.52 -5.55 26.24
N ALA A 128 38.94 -4.48 25.67
CA ALA A 128 38.04 -3.58 26.40
C ALA A 128 36.56 -3.95 26.17
N GLN A 129 36.07 -4.73 27.13
CA GLN A 129 34.71 -4.86 27.67
C GLN A 129 33.55 -4.15 26.93
N ALA A 130 32.56 -4.96 26.56
CA ALA A 130 31.22 -4.57 26.15
C ALA A 130 30.55 -3.62 27.15
N PRO A 131 29.88 -2.54 26.70
CA PRO A 131 28.95 -1.84 27.56
C PRO A 131 27.76 -2.75 27.87
N LYS A 132 27.61 -3.01 29.16
CA LYS A 132 26.52 -3.68 29.86
C LYS A 132 25.16 -3.26 29.28
N ALA A 133 24.34 -4.27 28.96
CA ALA A 133 22.98 -4.13 28.48
C ALA A 133 22.20 -3.10 29.29
N ALA A 134 21.82 -2.00 28.63
CA ALA A 134 20.72 -1.17 29.11
C ALA A 134 19.47 -2.02 29.04
N GLU A 135 18.82 -2.24 30.18
CA GLU A 135 17.51 -2.86 30.26
C GLU A 135 16.56 -2.17 29.26
N PRO A 136 15.69 -2.93 28.57
CA PRO A 136 14.75 -2.36 27.62
C PRO A 136 13.81 -1.43 28.38
N ARG A 137 14.06 -0.12 28.27
CA ARG A 137 13.13 0.91 28.71
C ARG A 137 11.84 0.67 27.90
N PRO A 138 10.67 0.44 28.54
CA PRO A 138 9.43 0.25 27.80
C PRO A 138 9.17 1.52 27.01
N SER A 139 9.28 1.43 25.69
CA SER A 139 8.86 2.49 24.77
C SER A 139 7.42 2.86 25.11
N PRO A 140 7.06 4.16 25.15
CA PRO A 140 5.69 4.58 25.42
C PRO A 140 4.76 3.93 24.38
N VAL A 141 3.91 3.02 24.85
CA VAL A 141 2.95 2.29 24.03
C VAL A 141 1.91 3.31 23.57
N SER A 142 2.16 3.91 22.40
CA SER A 142 1.18 4.76 21.73
C SER A 142 -0.13 3.98 21.58
N PRO A 143 -1.31 4.62 21.77
CA PRO A 143 -2.59 3.92 21.65
C PRO A 143 -2.66 3.26 20.27
N VAL A 144 -2.72 1.93 20.25
CA VAL A 144 -2.72 1.16 19.02
C VAL A 144 -4.05 1.40 18.31
N LYS A 145 -4.05 2.38 17.39
CA LYS A 145 -5.04 2.44 16.31
C LYS A 145 -5.02 1.04 15.67
N LYS A 146 -6.15 0.32 15.70
CA LYS A 146 -6.24 -1.06 15.18
C LYS A 146 -5.64 -1.09 13.77
N ARG A 147 -4.55 -1.85 13.60
CA ARG A 147 -3.95 -2.05 12.27
C ARG A 147 -4.90 -2.90 11.43
N PRO A 148 -5.03 -2.63 10.12
CA PRO A 148 -5.80 -3.51 9.24
C PRO A 148 -5.20 -4.92 9.22
N SER A 149 -6.06 -5.92 9.08
CA SER A 149 -5.62 -7.32 8.98
C SER A 149 -5.02 -7.60 7.59
N ALA A 150 -4.13 -8.59 7.51
CA ALA A 150 -3.57 -9.05 6.24
C ALA A 150 -4.66 -9.46 5.24
N THR A 151 -5.73 -10.12 5.71
CA THR A 151 -6.89 -10.48 4.87
C THR A 151 -7.57 -9.28 4.26
N PHE A 152 -7.75 -8.21 5.04
CA PHE A 152 -8.32 -6.96 4.52
C PHE A 152 -7.43 -6.37 3.43
N ILE A 153 -6.11 -6.34 3.64
CA ILE A 153 -5.17 -5.85 2.62
C ILE A 153 -5.24 -6.69 1.34
N TYR A 154 -5.27 -8.03 1.44
CA TYR A 154 -5.40 -8.89 0.25
C TYR A 154 -6.72 -8.69 -0.49
N GLN A 155 -7.82 -8.44 0.24
CA GLN A 155 -9.09 -8.08 -0.38
C GLN A 155 -8.98 -6.78 -1.19
N GLN A 156 -8.33 -5.74 -0.64
CA GLN A 156 -8.11 -4.48 -1.38
C GLN A 156 -7.17 -4.67 -2.58
N LEU A 157 -6.13 -5.50 -2.44
CA LEU A 157 -5.22 -5.81 -3.54
C LEU A 157 -5.92 -6.52 -4.69
N SER A 158 -6.86 -7.43 -4.40
CA SER A 158 -7.62 -8.18 -5.41
C SER A 158 -8.56 -7.32 -6.27
N THR A 159 -8.84 -6.08 -5.85
CA THR A 159 -9.71 -5.14 -6.57
C THR A 159 -8.96 -3.93 -7.10
N LEU A 160 -7.61 -3.96 -7.16
CA LEU A 160 -6.85 -2.85 -7.72
C LEU A 160 -7.08 -2.65 -9.21
N ASP A 161 -7.35 -3.72 -9.96
CA ASP A 161 -7.61 -3.66 -11.40
C ASP A 161 -8.94 -2.95 -11.74
N GLU A 162 -9.81 -2.75 -10.74
CA GLU A 162 -11.06 -1.99 -10.89
C GLU A 162 -10.82 -0.46 -10.88
N ILE A 163 -9.62 -0.01 -10.48
CA ILE A 163 -9.30 1.42 -10.43
C ILE A 163 -9.00 1.91 -11.84
N ASP A 164 -9.95 2.63 -12.43
CA ASP A 164 -9.76 3.33 -13.70
C ASP A 164 -9.08 4.69 -13.48
N PRO A 165 -7.85 4.91 -13.98
CA PRO A 165 -7.16 6.19 -13.84
C PRO A 165 -7.85 7.37 -14.53
N GLN A 166 -8.74 7.11 -15.50
CA GLN A 166 -9.51 8.15 -16.17
C GLN A 166 -10.79 8.51 -15.41
N ASN A 167 -11.20 7.67 -14.44
CA ASN A 167 -12.43 7.84 -13.68
C ASN A 167 -12.23 7.44 -12.21
N LEU A 168 -11.41 8.20 -11.50
CA LEU A 168 -11.09 7.96 -10.09
C LEU A 168 -12.23 8.37 -9.12
N GLY A 169 -13.28 9.02 -9.60
CA GLY A 169 -14.36 9.57 -8.78
C GLY A 169 -13.88 10.68 -7.82
N ASP A 170 -14.56 10.81 -6.68
CA ASP A 170 -14.18 11.73 -5.62
C ASP A 170 -12.92 11.23 -4.91
N CYS A 171 -11.78 11.85 -5.19
CA CYS A 171 -10.50 11.49 -4.61
C CYS A 171 -9.74 12.71 -4.09
N GLU A 172 -8.90 12.50 -3.08
CA GLU A 172 -8.00 13.53 -2.56
C GLU A 172 -6.66 13.46 -3.31
N GLU A 173 -6.31 14.53 -4.03
CA GLU A 173 -5.00 14.67 -4.68
C GLU A 173 -3.97 15.20 -3.69
N MET A 174 -2.79 14.57 -3.65
CA MET A 174 -1.65 15.06 -2.90
C MET A 174 -0.34 14.88 -3.69
N LEU A 175 0.51 15.93 -3.66
CA LEU A 175 1.87 15.84 -4.14
C LEU A 175 2.78 15.28 -3.05
N MET A 176 3.47 14.18 -3.33
CA MET A 176 4.32 13.48 -2.37
C MET A 176 5.74 13.25 -2.94
N GLU A 177 6.74 13.21 -2.07
CA GLU A 177 8.05 12.67 -2.42
C GLU A 177 7.95 11.14 -2.52
N CYS A 178 8.26 10.58 -3.67
CA CYS A 178 8.18 9.17 -3.96
C CYS A 178 9.57 8.58 -4.16
N THR A 179 9.86 7.54 -3.39
CA THR A 179 11.01 6.65 -3.55
C THR A 179 10.52 5.27 -3.96
N ALA A 180 11.46 4.36 -4.24
CA ALA A 180 11.14 2.96 -4.45
C ALA A 180 11.99 2.07 -3.55
N TYR A 181 11.40 0.97 -3.12
CA TYR A 181 12.06 -0.07 -2.36
C TYR A 181 11.82 -1.44 -2.99
N THR A 182 12.69 -2.37 -2.63
CA THR A 182 12.56 -3.79 -2.92
C THR A 182 12.68 -4.56 -1.61
N HIS A 183 12.35 -5.85 -1.61
CA HIS A 183 12.33 -6.66 -0.40
C HIS A 183 13.37 -7.78 -0.41
N ASP A 184 13.73 -8.22 0.78
CA ASP A 184 14.60 -9.37 1.06
C ASP A 184 13.80 -10.61 1.52
N GLY A 185 12.47 -10.56 1.43
CA GLY A 185 11.55 -11.56 1.98
C GLY A 185 10.85 -11.14 3.28
N SER A 186 11.24 -10.00 3.87
CA SER A 186 10.55 -9.43 5.04
C SER A 186 9.09 -9.07 4.74
N ARG A 187 8.23 -9.23 5.74
CA ARG A 187 6.81 -8.82 5.66
C ARG A 187 6.66 -7.33 5.91
N THR A 188 5.64 -6.76 5.28
CA THR A 188 5.21 -5.37 5.50
C THR A 188 4.68 -5.15 6.93
N ALA A 189 4.48 -3.90 7.33
CA ALA A 189 3.92 -3.51 8.63
C ALA A 189 2.50 -4.07 8.92
N THR A 190 1.77 -4.52 7.90
CA THR A 190 0.45 -5.18 8.01
C THR A 190 0.54 -6.71 7.93
N GLY A 191 1.74 -7.27 7.73
CA GLY A 191 1.99 -8.71 7.73
C GLY A 191 1.79 -9.39 6.38
N VAL A 192 1.56 -8.63 5.30
CA VAL A 192 1.51 -9.15 3.92
C VAL A 192 2.90 -9.22 3.30
N VAL A 193 3.08 -10.15 2.35
CA VAL A 193 4.28 -10.21 1.52
C VAL A 193 4.29 -9.00 0.60
N PRO A 194 5.38 -8.22 0.55
CA PRO A 194 5.48 -7.09 -0.36
C PRO A 194 5.45 -7.58 -1.81
N GLN A 195 4.63 -6.92 -2.63
CA GLN A 195 4.41 -7.24 -4.03
C GLN A 195 3.97 -5.96 -4.75
N TYR A 196 3.93 -6.00 -6.08
CA TYR A 196 3.44 -4.87 -6.86
C TYR A 196 2.02 -4.45 -6.40
N GLY A 197 1.79 -3.14 -6.35
CA GLY A 197 0.57 -2.56 -5.80
C GLY A 197 0.60 -2.36 -4.29
N ILE A 198 1.67 -2.73 -3.57
CA ILE A 198 1.87 -2.35 -2.17
C ILE A 198 2.79 -1.13 -2.08
N VAL A 199 2.42 -0.18 -1.22
CA VAL A 199 3.22 1.00 -0.94
C VAL A 199 3.41 1.21 0.56
N ALA A 200 4.56 1.79 0.92
CA ALA A 200 4.84 2.26 2.27
C ALA A 200 4.48 3.74 2.42
N VAL A 201 3.78 4.09 3.51
CA VAL A 201 3.31 5.45 3.77
C VAL A 201 3.52 5.84 5.24
N ASP A 202 3.29 7.12 5.56
CA ASP A 202 3.08 7.56 6.93
C ASP A 202 1.58 7.40 7.32
N PRO A 203 1.23 6.51 8.28
CA PRO A 203 -0.15 6.30 8.73
C PRO A 203 -0.87 7.54 9.28
N ARG A 204 -0.12 8.59 9.63
CA ARG A 204 -0.67 9.87 10.10
C ARG A 204 -1.24 10.71 8.95
N VAL A 205 -0.74 10.50 7.73
CA VAL A 205 -1.17 11.20 6.51
C VAL A 205 -2.13 10.31 5.72
N ILE A 206 -1.69 9.09 5.41
CA ILE A 206 -2.46 8.07 4.68
C ILE A 206 -2.58 6.84 5.58
N PRO A 207 -3.78 6.53 6.13
CA PRO A 207 -4.00 5.33 6.92
C PRO A 207 -3.64 4.04 6.16
N LEU A 208 -3.17 3.04 6.89
CA LEU A 208 -2.94 1.72 6.31
C LEU A 208 -4.28 1.09 5.90
N GLY A 209 -4.32 0.45 4.73
CA GLY A 209 -5.52 -0.09 4.10
C GLY A 209 -6.15 0.84 3.06
N THR A 210 -5.64 2.07 2.94
CA THR A 210 -6.12 3.02 1.93
C THR A 210 -5.80 2.55 0.50
N ARG A 211 -6.79 2.62 -0.39
CA ARG A 211 -6.63 2.45 -1.84
C ARG A 211 -6.21 3.78 -2.46
N LEU A 212 -5.24 3.74 -3.36
CA LEU A 212 -4.66 4.92 -3.98
C LEU A 212 -4.20 4.65 -5.41
N TYR A 213 -4.04 5.70 -6.19
CA TYR A 213 -3.41 5.67 -7.52
C TYR A 213 -2.18 6.58 -7.51
N VAL A 214 -1.02 6.02 -7.82
CA VAL A 214 0.25 6.75 -7.90
C VAL A 214 0.59 7.00 -9.36
N VAL A 215 0.69 8.27 -9.76
CA VAL A 215 0.99 8.63 -11.15
C VAL A 215 2.37 8.08 -11.56
N GLY A 216 2.40 7.33 -12.66
CA GLY A 216 3.59 6.70 -13.19
C GLY A 216 3.96 5.36 -12.56
N TYR A 217 3.24 4.93 -11.52
CA TYR A 217 3.32 3.58 -10.96
C TYR A 217 2.04 2.81 -11.26
N GLY A 218 0.90 3.23 -10.69
CA GLY A 218 -0.39 2.58 -10.90
C GLY A 218 -1.25 2.52 -9.64
N PRO A 219 -2.30 1.69 -9.66
CA PRO A 219 -3.15 1.45 -8.49
C PRO A 219 -2.39 0.72 -7.39
N ALA A 220 -2.67 1.08 -6.14
CA ALA A 220 -1.94 0.57 -4.99
C ALA A 220 -2.75 0.59 -3.68
N VAL A 221 -2.25 -0.13 -2.67
CA VAL A 221 -2.74 -0.19 -1.30
C VAL A 221 -1.64 0.20 -0.32
N ALA A 222 -1.96 1.11 0.60
CA ALA A 222 -1.09 1.48 1.71
C ALA A 222 -1.01 0.32 2.72
N ALA A 223 -0.03 -0.56 2.61
CA ALA A 223 0.09 -1.74 3.47
C ALA A 223 1.40 -1.78 4.29
N ASP A 224 2.29 -0.83 4.09
CA ASP A 224 3.60 -0.82 4.74
C ASP A 224 3.96 0.53 5.38
N THR A 225 4.97 0.53 6.23
CA THR A 225 5.53 1.73 6.86
C THR A 225 7.04 1.64 6.94
N GLY A 226 7.74 2.75 6.74
CA GLY A 226 9.19 2.85 6.96
C GLY A 226 9.57 3.84 8.05
N GLY A 227 10.74 3.64 8.66
CA GLY A 227 11.31 4.60 9.62
C GLY A 227 11.55 5.98 8.98
N LEU A 228 11.96 6.00 7.71
CA LEU A 228 12.25 7.22 6.93
C LEU A 228 11.05 7.73 6.11
N ILE A 229 9.92 6.99 6.12
CA ILE A 229 8.69 7.35 5.42
C ILE A 229 7.80 8.09 6.42
N LYS A 230 7.92 9.42 6.42
CA LYS A 230 7.24 10.34 7.34
C LYS A 230 6.70 11.55 6.57
N GLY A 231 5.53 12.04 6.97
CA GLY A 231 4.87 13.16 6.31
C GLY A 231 4.41 12.82 4.89
N LYS A 232 4.58 13.75 3.95
CA LYS A 232 4.19 13.60 2.54
C LYS A 232 5.24 12.81 1.72
N ARG A 233 5.62 11.63 2.23
CA ARG A 233 6.52 10.68 1.56
C ARG A 233 5.83 9.34 1.35
N ILE A 234 6.08 8.75 0.19
CA ILE A 234 5.57 7.44 -0.22
C ILE A 234 6.74 6.61 -0.77
N ASP A 235 6.73 5.30 -0.53
CA ASP A 235 7.71 4.35 -1.07
C ASP A 235 6.98 3.28 -1.87
N ILE A 236 7.24 3.18 -3.17
CA ILE A 236 6.60 2.18 -4.03
C ILE A 236 7.41 0.88 -4.05
N PHE A 237 6.72 -0.25 -4.08
CA PHE A 237 7.39 -1.54 -4.22
C PHE A 237 7.74 -1.84 -5.67
N LEU A 238 8.99 -2.25 -5.90
CA LEU A 238 9.49 -2.78 -7.18
C LEU A 238 10.26 -4.09 -6.97
N ASN A 239 10.31 -4.92 -8.01
CA ASN A 239 10.80 -6.30 -7.91
C ASN A 239 12.34 -6.40 -7.83
N SER A 240 13.06 -5.36 -8.29
CA SER A 240 14.52 -5.37 -8.27
C SER A 240 15.12 -4.04 -7.82
N GLU A 241 16.33 -4.11 -7.27
CA GLU A 241 17.10 -2.91 -6.92
C GLU A 241 17.42 -2.07 -8.18
N THR A 242 17.65 -2.71 -9.33
CA THR A 242 17.86 -2.03 -10.61
C THR A 242 16.65 -1.17 -11.00
N GLU A 243 15.43 -1.68 -10.83
CA GLU A 243 14.21 -0.91 -11.05
C GLU A 243 14.07 0.24 -10.04
N CYS A 244 14.41 0.01 -8.77
CA CYS A 244 14.41 1.05 -7.74
C CYS A 244 15.37 2.20 -8.09
N ARG A 245 16.58 1.88 -8.56
CA ARG A 245 17.58 2.87 -8.99
C ARG A 245 17.12 3.63 -10.23
N LYS A 246 16.48 2.95 -11.19
CA LYS A 246 15.87 3.59 -12.37
C LYS A 246 14.70 4.49 -11.98
N TRP A 247 13.93 4.12 -10.97
CA TRP A 247 12.87 4.96 -10.42
C TRP A 247 13.44 6.23 -9.76
N GLY A 248 14.46 6.08 -8.92
CA GLY A 248 15.08 7.20 -8.22
C GLY A 248 14.14 7.90 -7.24
N ARG A 249 14.48 9.14 -6.84
CA ARG A 249 13.63 9.97 -5.97
C ARG A 249 12.98 11.07 -6.79
N ARG A 250 11.66 11.19 -6.70
CA ARG A 250 10.89 12.15 -7.52
C ARG A 250 9.64 12.61 -6.80
N LYS A 251 9.09 13.76 -7.18
CA LYS A 251 7.76 14.16 -6.71
C LYS A 251 6.71 13.53 -7.64
N VAL A 252 5.70 12.90 -7.05
CA VAL A 252 4.58 12.31 -7.80
C VAL A 252 3.26 12.78 -7.21
N LYS A 253 2.25 12.87 -8.07
CA LYS A 253 0.87 13.03 -7.63
C LYS A 253 0.33 11.67 -7.20
N VAL A 254 -0.33 11.67 -6.05
CA VAL A 254 -1.01 10.51 -5.48
C VAL A 254 -2.47 10.88 -5.29
N TYR A 255 -3.35 10.01 -5.76
CA TYR A 255 -4.79 10.15 -5.58
C TYR A 255 -5.25 9.14 -4.53
N VAL A 256 -5.81 9.63 -3.43
CA VAL A 256 -6.40 8.79 -2.38
C VAL A 256 -7.85 8.53 -2.75
N ILE A 257 -8.16 7.28 -3.09
CA ILE A 257 -9.45 6.85 -3.62
C ILE A 257 -10.38 6.45 -2.49
N GLN A 258 -9.90 5.62 -1.56
CA GLN A 258 -10.73 5.09 -0.48
C GLN A 258 -9.92 4.88 0.79
N ARG A 259 -10.34 5.52 1.90
CA ARG A 259 -9.81 5.27 3.24
C ARG A 259 -10.59 4.11 3.91
N PRO A 260 -9.93 3.31 4.76
CA PRO A 260 -10.55 2.18 5.47
C PRO A 260 -11.51 2.61 6.58
#